data_AF-A0A7S3F033-F1
#
_entry.id   AF-A0A7S3F033-F1
#
_cell.length_a   1.000
_cell.length_b   1.000
_cell.length_c   1.000
_cell.angle_alpha   90.00
_cell.angle_beta   90.00
_cell.angle_gamma   90.00
#
_symmetry.space_group_name_H-M   'P 1'
#
loop_
_entity.id
_entity.type
_entity.pdbx_description
1 polymer ?
#
loop_
_entity_poly.entity_id
_entity_poly.type
_entity_poly.pdbx_seq_one_letter_code
_entity_poly.pdbx_strand_id
1 'polypeptide(L)'
;ADWLLPYTSISTVLRPWLLAAPSGPILELGCGTSSLARELVADGFSEVTACDYSVVAIERAKSHHDGVAGLTFAVEDARRLSFGDSSFASVVDKGTLDAICTGEGYDYEAKLVGSEVARVLVPGGRWACLSLMPPSVVRPL
;
A
#
# COMPACT_ATOMS: atom_id res chain seq x y z
N ALA A 1 9.78 -12.33 -4.14
CA ALA A 1 10.75 -11.41 -4.74
C ALA A 1 10.09 -10.06 -4.83
N ASP A 2 10.75 -9.01 -4.36
CA ASP A 2 10.16 -7.66 -4.36
C ASP A 2 10.23 -7.03 -5.74
N TRP A 3 9.15 -6.38 -6.13
CA TRP A 3 9.17 -5.41 -7.22
C TRP A 3 9.78 -4.08 -6.76
N LEU A 4 10.46 -3.42 -7.70
CA LEU A 4 11.18 -2.15 -7.54
C LEU A 4 12.43 -2.23 -6.65
N LEU A 5 12.25 -2.02 -5.35
CA LEU A 5 13.33 -1.91 -4.37
C LEU A 5 12.93 -2.65 -3.08
N PRO A 6 13.87 -3.30 -2.38
CA PRO A 6 13.61 -3.88 -1.07
C PRO A 6 13.43 -2.77 -0.02
N TYR A 7 12.75 -3.08 1.10
CA TYR A 7 12.50 -2.11 2.17
C TYR A 7 13.79 -1.44 2.68
N THR A 8 14.88 -2.20 2.79
CA THR A 8 16.20 -1.70 3.21
C THR A 8 16.74 -0.55 2.35
N SER A 9 16.33 -0.45 1.09
CA SER A 9 16.77 0.62 0.19
C SER A 9 15.93 1.90 0.33
N ILE A 10 14.70 1.79 0.84
CA ILE A 10 13.73 2.90 0.90
C ILE A 10 13.43 3.36 2.32
N SER A 11 13.76 2.57 3.35
CA SER A 11 13.39 2.80 4.74
C SER A 11 13.91 4.13 5.29
N THR A 12 15.11 4.56 4.88
CA THR A 12 15.70 5.84 5.31
C THR A 12 14.86 7.06 4.92
N VAL A 13 14.05 6.95 3.87
CA VAL A 13 13.13 7.99 3.39
C VAL A 13 11.70 7.69 3.82
N LEU A 14 11.23 6.45 3.60
CA LEU A 14 9.85 6.06 3.83
C LEU A 14 9.49 6.13 5.33
N ARG A 15 10.35 5.62 6.20
CA ARG A 15 10.09 5.56 7.64
C ARG A 15 9.84 6.93 8.29
N PRO A 16 10.74 7.94 8.17
CA PRO A 16 10.48 9.25 8.76
C PRO A 16 9.26 9.93 8.11
N TRP A 17 8.96 9.63 6.85
CA TRP A 17 7.80 10.17 6.17
C TRP A 17 6.47 9.60 6.70
N LEU A 18 6.43 8.29 6.97
CA LEU A 18 5.30 7.63 7.62
C LEU A 18 5.12 8.10 9.08
N LEU A 19 6.21 8.26 9.82
CA LEU A 19 6.15 8.72 11.22
C LEU A 19 5.66 10.16 11.39
N ALA A 20 5.64 10.96 10.32
CA ALA A 20 5.10 12.31 10.33
C ALA A 20 3.61 12.37 9.91
N ALA A 21 2.97 11.23 9.64
CA ALA A 21 1.52 11.10 9.64
C ALA A 21 0.98 11.02 11.09
N PRO A 22 -0.34 11.16 11.31
CA PRO A 22 -0.96 10.75 12.56
C PRO A 22 -0.59 9.31 12.93
N SER A 23 -0.54 8.99 14.23
CA SER A 23 -0.35 7.60 14.64
C SER A 23 -1.60 6.78 14.30
N GLY A 24 -1.43 5.61 13.72
CA GLY A 24 -2.53 4.71 13.39
C GLY A 24 -2.16 3.64 12.36
N PRO A 25 -3.18 2.92 11.84
CA PRO A 25 -2.99 1.79 10.95
C PRO A 25 -2.37 2.18 9.60
N ILE A 26 -1.57 1.29 9.03
CA ILE A 26 -1.02 1.41 7.67
C ILE A 26 -1.70 0.41 6.74
N LEU A 27 -2.07 0.85 5.54
CA LEU A 27 -2.52 -0.02 4.44
C LEU A 27 -1.43 -0.13 3.36
N GLU A 28 -0.98 -1.34 3.05
CA GLU A 28 -0.19 -1.62 1.84
C GLU A 28 -1.13 -2.10 0.71
N LEU A 29 -1.19 -1.34 -0.39
CA LEU A 29 -1.96 -1.68 -1.58
C LEU A 29 -1.14 -2.54 -2.55
N GLY A 30 -1.77 -3.57 -3.12
CA GLY A 30 -1.15 -4.46 -4.11
C GLY A 30 0.11 -5.14 -3.57
N CYS A 31 0.03 -5.70 -2.36
CA CYS A 31 1.20 -6.25 -1.67
C CYS A 31 1.84 -7.42 -2.42
N GLY A 32 1.12 -8.07 -3.34
CA GLY A 32 1.58 -9.26 -4.05
C GLY A 32 2.08 -10.32 -3.07
N THR A 33 3.36 -10.64 -3.17
CA THR A 33 4.08 -11.50 -2.20
C THR A 33 5.30 -10.79 -1.60
N SER A 34 5.24 -9.46 -1.50
CA SER A 34 6.33 -8.63 -0.96
C SER A 34 6.45 -8.81 0.56
N SER A 35 7.66 -8.63 1.10
CA SER A 35 7.87 -8.62 2.55
C SER A 35 7.65 -7.25 3.19
N LEU A 36 7.28 -6.22 2.42
CA LEU A 36 7.18 -4.83 2.88
C LEU A 36 6.31 -4.68 4.13
N ALA A 37 5.06 -5.17 4.15
CA ALA A 37 4.21 -5.08 5.34
C ALA A 37 4.84 -5.72 6.58
N ARG A 38 5.48 -6.89 6.44
CA ARG A 38 6.19 -7.55 7.54
C ARG A 38 7.38 -6.71 8.02
N GLU A 39 8.11 -6.12 7.09
CA GLU A 39 9.27 -5.27 7.40
C GLU A 39 8.86 -3.96 8.08
N LEU A 40 7.71 -3.37 7.70
CA LEU A 40 7.11 -2.24 8.40
C LEU A 40 6.76 -2.62 9.85
N VAL A 41 6.13 -3.77 10.07
CA VAL A 41 5.87 -4.26 11.44
C VAL A 41 7.16 -4.43 12.23
N ALA A 42 8.19 -5.03 11.63
CA ALA A 42 9.50 -5.19 12.27
C ALA A 42 10.19 -3.85 12.59
N ASP A 43 9.85 -2.77 11.87
CA ASP A 43 10.36 -1.41 12.06
C ASP A 43 9.52 -0.54 13.02
N GLY A 44 8.55 -1.18 13.70
CA GLY A 44 7.80 -0.60 14.81
C GLY A 44 6.40 -0.07 14.46
N PHE A 45 5.91 -0.31 13.24
CA PHE A 45 4.52 0.01 12.89
C PHE A 45 3.59 -1.10 13.40
N SER A 46 2.78 -0.81 14.42
CA SER A 46 2.06 -1.83 15.20
C SER A 46 0.85 -2.45 14.50
N GLU A 47 0.31 -1.79 13.48
CA GLU A 47 -0.90 -2.24 12.78
C GLU A 47 -0.76 -1.98 11.28
N VAL A 48 -0.50 -3.06 10.54
CA VAL A 48 -0.31 -3.04 9.09
C VAL A 48 -1.29 -4.02 8.45
N THR A 49 -2.06 -3.54 7.50
CA THR A 49 -2.93 -4.35 6.64
C THR A 49 -2.33 -4.37 5.24
N ALA A 50 -2.07 -5.55 4.70
CA ALA A 50 -1.58 -5.73 3.34
C ALA A 50 -2.70 -6.31 2.47
N CYS A 51 -2.97 -5.70 1.31
CA CYS A 51 -4.04 -6.16 0.44
C CYS A 51 -3.62 -6.31 -1.03
N ASP A 52 -4.30 -7.20 -1.74
CA ASP A 52 -4.12 -7.43 -3.17
C ASP A 52 -5.41 -7.97 -3.76
N TYR A 53 -5.70 -7.68 -5.04
CA TYR A 53 -6.90 -8.18 -5.71
C TYR A 53 -6.81 -9.69 -5.99
N SER A 54 -5.59 -10.21 -6.07
CA SER A 54 -5.31 -11.61 -6.35
C SER A 54 -5.41 -12.45 -5.08
N VAL A 55 -6.47 -13.26 -4.99
CA VAL A 55 -6.64 -14.27 -3.93
C VAL A 55 -5.39 -15.15 -3.81
N VAL A 56 -4.83 -15.58 -4.94
CA VAL A 56 -3.62 -16.43 -4.97
C VAL A 56 -2.40 -15.70 -4.40
N ALA A 57 -2.26 -14.40 -4.64
CA ALA A 57 -1.18 -13.62 -4.07
C ALA A 57 -1.32 -13.50 -2.55
N ILE A 58 -2.54 -13.22 -2.06
CA ILE A 58 -2.83 -13.15 -0.63
C ILE A 58 -2.60 -14.48 0.08
N GLU A 59 -3.05 -15.60 -0.48
CA GLU A 59 -2.80 -16.93 0.08
C GLU A 59 -1.30 -17.23 0.20
N ARG A 60 -0.52 -16.87 -0.82
CA ARG A 60 0.94 -17.00 -0.79
C ARG A 60 1.58 -16.05 0.21
N ALA A 61 1.16 -14.79 0.28
CA ALA A 61 1.71 -13.82 1.23
C ALA A 61 1.47 -14.30 2.67
N LYS A 62 0.24 -14.77 2.97
CA LYS A 62 -0.10 -15.42 4.24
C LYS A 62 0.82 -16.61 4.51
N SER A 63 0.99 -17.54 3.57
CA SER A 63 1.83 -18.72 3.82
C SER A 63 3.29 -18.41 4.18
N HIS A 64 3.81 -17.24 3.79
CA HIS A 64 5.18 -16.81 4.11
C HIS A 64 5.28 -15.94 5.37
N HIS A 65 4.18 -15.31 5.79
CA HIS A 65 4.19 -14.23 6.77
C HIS A 65 3.09 -14.35 7.84
N ASP A 66 2.39 -15.48 7.90
CA ASP A 66 1.35 -15.72 8.92
C ASP A 66 1.95 -15.75 10.34
N GLY A 67 1.13 -15.40 11.33
CA GLY A 67 1.53 -15.36 12.74
C GLY A 67 2.37 -14.14 13.16
N VAL A 68 2.60 -13.17 12.27
CA VAL A 68 3.23 -11.89 12.61
C VAL A 68 2.22 -11.00 13.32
N ALA A 69 2.42 -10.74 14.62
CA ALA A 69 1.56 -9.86 15.40
C ALA A 69 1.53 -8.45 14.78
N GLY A 70 0.33 -7.89 14.60
CA GLY A 70 0.14 -6.58 13.99
C GLY A 70 0.08 -6.57 12.46
N LEU A 71 0.22 -7.72 11.80
CA LEU A 71 0.08 -7.87 10.35
C LEU A 71 -1.22 -8.60 9.99
N THR A 72 -2.03 -8.01 9.12
CA THR A 72 -3.21 -8.67 8.55
C THR A 72 -3.18 -8.63 7.02
N PHE A 73 -3.91 -9.55 6.39
CA PHE A 73 -3.96 -9.69 4.93
C PHE A 73 -5.41 -9.78 4.44
N ALA A 74 -5.75 -8.99 3.42
CA ALA A 74 -7.09 -8.90 2.84
C ALA A 74 -7.07 -9.02 1.32
N VAL A 75 -8.10 -9.63 0.73
CA VAL A 75 -8.30 -9.60 -0.73
C VAL A 75 -9.13 -8.37 -1.04
N GLU A 76 -8.54 -7.38 -1.71
CA GLU A 76 -9.16 -6.09 -1.99
C GLU A 76 -8.77 -5.58 -3.38
N ASP A 77 -9.71 -4.93 -4.06
CA ASP A 77 -9.41 -4.15 -5.26
C ASP A 77 -9.07 -2.71 -4.84
N ALA A 78 -7.86 -2.23 -5.17
CA ALA A 78 -7.42 -0.88 -4.81
C ALA A 78 -8.32 0.24 -5.39
N ARG A 79 -9.12 -0.07 -6.41
CA ARG A 79 -10.09 0.87 -7.02
C ARG A 79 -11.44 0.89 -6.28
N ARG A 80 -11.66 -0.04 -5.35
CA ARG A 80 -12.88 -0.17 -4.54
C ARG A 80 -12.59 -1.00 -3.28
N LEU A 81 -12.10 -0.34 -2.25
CA LEU A 81 -11.75 -0.91 -0.96
C LEU A 81 -13.00 -1.10 -0.09
N SER A 82 -13.09 -2.23 0.61
CA SER A 82 -14.18 -2.51 1.55
C SER A 82 -14.01 -1.81 2.92
N PHE A 83 -12.86 -1.18 3.16
CA PHE A 83 -12.54 -0.48 4.40
C PHE A 83 -13.41 0.77 4.62
N GLY A 84 -13.62 1.12 5.88
CA GLY A 84 -14.35 2.33 6.28
C GLY A 84 -13.61 3.62 5.93
N ASP A 85 -14.35 4.73 5.93
CA ASP A 85 -13.78 6.06 5.73
C ASP A 85 -12.84 6.41 6.90
N SER A 86 -11.72 7.08 6.59
CA SER A 86 -10.75 7.52 7.60
C SER A 86 -10.29 6.41 8.56
N SER A 87 -10.03 5.22 8.03
CA SER A 87 -9.59 4.05 8.80
C SER A 87 -8.06 3.90 8.89
N PHE A 88 -7.29 4.55 8.01
CA PHE A 88 -5.83 4.42 7.97
C PHE A 88 -5.11 5.75 8.16
N ALA A 89 -4.04 5.72 8.93
CA ALA A 89 -3.12 6.86 9.07
C ALA A 89 -2.22 7.03 7.85
N SER A 90 -1.86 5.93 7.21
CA SER A 90 -1.04 5.97 5.99
C SER A 90 -1.42 4.85 5.01
N VAL A 91 -1.22 5.14 3.74
CA VAL A 91 -1.29 4.17 2.65
C VAL A 91 0.07 4.10 1.97
N VAL A 92 0.52 2.90 1.63
CA VAL A 92 1.73 2.67 0.85
C VAL A 92 1.35 1.83 -0.36
N ASP A 93 1.78 2.23 -1.55
CA ASP A 93 1.76 1.37 -2.73
C ASP A 93 3.16 1.30 -3.33
N LYS A 94 3.54 0.11 -3.80
CA LYS A 94 4.86 -0.15 -4.37
C LYS A 94 4.72 -0.95 -5.66
N GLY A 95 4.61 -0.24 -6.77
CA GLY A 95 4.39 -0.81 -8.11
C GLY A 95 2.94 -1.11 -8.45
N THR A 96 1.99 -0.84 -7.53
CA THR A 96 0.56 -1.15 -7.73
C THR A 96 -0.05 -0.22 -8.77
N LEU A 97 0.24 1.09 -8.68
CA LEU A 97 -0.14 2.03 -9.73
C LEU A 97 0.55 1.73 -11.06
N ASP A 98 1.81 1.27 -11.06
CA ASP A 98 2.47 0.85 -12.31
C ASP A 98 1.70 -0.30 -12.98
N ALA A 99 1.21 -1.27 -12.21
CA ALA A 99 0.43 -2.39 -12.72
C ALA A 99 -0.94 -1.93 -13.27
N ILE A 100 -1.63 -1.05 -12.53
CA ILE A 100 -2.93 -0.49 -12.94
C ILE A 100 -2.78 0.36 -14.20
N CYS A 101 -1.69 1.12 -14.33
CA CYS A 101 -1.50 2.07 -15.40
C CYS A 101 -0.87 1.51 -16.68
N THR A 102 -1.11 0.23 -16.99
CA THR A 102 -0.53 -0.45 -18.17
C THR A 102 -1.46 -0.50 -19.40
N GLY A 103 -2.76 -0.23 -19.23
CA GLY A 103 -3.77 -0.35 -20.28
C GLY A 103 -4.34 0.99 -20.77
N GLU A 104 -5.22 0.92 -21.78
CA GLU A 104 -6.05 2.06 -22.17
C GLU A 104 -7.00 2.45 -21.02
N GLY A 105 -7.22 3.75 -20.82
CA GLY A 105 -8.05 4.26 -19.72
C GLY A 105 -7.35 4.27 -18.36
N TYR A 106 -6.03 4.10 -18.31
CA TYR A 106 -5.26 4.10 -17.05
C TYR A 106 -5.51 5.32 -16.17
N ASP A 107 -5.80 6.48 -16.77
CA ASP A 107 -6.02 7.72 -16.04
C ASP A 107 -7.31 7.68 -15.22
N TYR A 108 -8.35 7.00 -15.72
CA TYR A 108 -9.58 6.76 -15.00
C TYR A 108 -9.36 5.78 -13.85
N GLU A 109 -8.68 4.66 -14.11
CA GLU A 109 -8.38 3.65 -13.10
C GLU A 109 -7.51 4.20 -11.95
N ALA A 110 -6.49 5.01 -12.27
CA ALA A 110 -5.66 5.69 -11.29
C ALA A 110 -6.45 6.68 -10.43
N LYS A 111 -7.44 7.39 -11.02
CA LYS A 111 -8.34 8.29 -10.26
C LYS A 111 -9.23 7.52 -9.29
N LEU A 112 -9.68 6.31 -9.64
CA LEU A 112 -10.44 5.46 -8.72
C LEU A 112 -9.58 5.07 -7.50
N VAL A 113 -8.34 4.64 -7.74
CA VAL A 113 -7.39 4.34 -6.65
C VAL A 113 -7.17 5.57 -5.78
N GLY A 114 -6.88 6.73 -6.39
CA GLY A 114 -6.67 7.96 -5.64
C GLY A 114 -7.88 8.39 -4.80
N SER A 115 -9.10 8.19 -5.33
CA SER A 115 -10.34 8.47 -4.61
C SER A 115 -10.52 7.55 -3.39
N GLU A 116 -10.24 6.25 -3.56
CA GLU A 116 -10.31 5.30 -2.45
C GLU A 116 -9.24 5.54 -1.40
N VAL A 117 -8.01 5.85 -1.81
CA VAL A 117 -6.93 6.24 -0.88
C VAL A 117 -7.32 7.49 -0.09
N ALA A 118 -7.83 8.53 -0.77
CA ALA A 118 -8.28 9.74 -0.09
C ALA A 118 -9.42 9.47 0.90
N ARG A 119 -10.34 8.55 0.56
CA ARG A 119 -11.48 8.18 1.42
C ARG A 119 -11.05 7.43 2.67
N VAL A 120 -10.16 6.43 2.54
CA VAL A 120 -9.74 5.59 3.67
C VAL A 120 -8.69 6.27 4.56
N LEU A 121 -8.02 7.31 4.07
CA LEU A 121 -7.10 8.10 4.88
C LEU A 121 -7.83 8.98 5.91
N VAL A 122 -7.29 9.03 7.12
CA VAL A 122 -7.67 10.05 8.11
C VAL A 122 -7.28 11.46 7.63
N PRO A 123 -7.90 12.53 8.14
CA PRO A 123 -7.41 13.89 7.93
C PRO A 123 -5.94 14.03 8.36
N GLY A 124 -5.10 14.54 7.45
CA GLY A 124 -3.64 14.64 7.66
C GLY A 124 -2.87 13.33 7.44
N GLY A 125 -3.57 12.25 7.08
CA GLY A 125 -2.99 10.99 6.65
C GLY A 125 -2.18 11.13 5.37
N ARG A 126 -1.39 10.10 5.09
CA ARG A 126 -0.30 10.17 4.11
C ARG A 126 -0.30 8.99 3.16
N TRP A 127 -0.17 9.24 1.86
CA TRP A 127 0.03 8.22 0.84
C TRP A 127 1.42 8.24 0.22
N ALA A 128 2.21 7.18 0.41
CA ALA A 128 3.48 6.96 -0.26
C ALA A 128 3.29 6.07 -1.49
N CYS A 129 3.56 6.61 -2.67
CA CYS A 129 3.59 5.86 -3.93
C CYS A 129 5.03 5.67 -4.41
N LEU A 130 5.45 4.41 -4.54
CA LEU A 130 6.74 4.02 -5.09
C LEU A 130 6.50 3.45 -6.50
N SER A 131 6.98 4.17 -7.51
CA SER A 131 6.68 3.88 -8.91
C SER A 131 7.88 4.13 -9.83
N LEU A 132 7.91 3.46 -10.98
CA LEU A 132 8.83 3.76 -12.09
C LEU A 132 8.26 4.82 -13.03
N MET A 133 6.95 5.08 -12.93
CA MET A 133 6.29 6.07 -13.75
C MET A 133 6.66 7.50 -13.29
N PRO A 134 6.74 8.45 -14.23
CA PRO A 134 7.00 9.83 -13.89
C PRO A 134 5.83 10.40 -13.06
N PRO A 135 6.08 11.40 -12.19
CA PRO A 135 5.03 12.00 -11.36
C PRO A 135 3.81 12.51 -12.13
N SER A 136 3.96 12.88 -13.42
CA SER A 136 2.85 13.31 -14.26
C SER A 136 1.81 12.22 -14.57
N VAL A 137 2.17 10.95 -14.37
CA VAL A 137 1.30 9.79 -14.62
C VAL A 137 0.69 9.27 -13.32
N VAL A 138 1.49 9.22 -12.24
CA VAL A 138 1.09 8.61 -10.96
C VAL A 138 0.72 9.59 -9.87
N ARG A 139 0.90 10.92 -10.05
CA ARG A 139 0.26 11.88 -9.15
C ARG A 139 -1.24 11.84 -9.43
N PRO A 140 -2.04 11.29 -8.53
CA PRO A 140 -3.47 11.53 -8.58
C PRO A 140 -3.68 12.98 -8.20
N LEU A 141 -4.67 13.60 -8.83
CA LEU A 141 -5.06 14.99 -8.61
C LEU A 141 -5.27 15.30 -7.11
#